data_AF-A0A1Y6J0X6-F1
#
_entry.id   AF-A0A1Y6J0X6-F1
#
_cell.length_a   1.000
_cell.length_b   1.000
_cell.length_c   1.000
_cell.angle_alpha   90.00
_cell.angle_beta   90.00
_cell.angle_gamma   90.00
#
_symmetry.space_group_name_H-M   'P 1'
#
loop_
_entity.id
_entity.type
_entity.pdbx_description
1 polymer ?
#
loop_
_entity_poly.entity_id
_entity_poly.type
_entity_poly.pdbx_seq_one_letter_code
_entity_poly.pdbx_strand_id
1 'polypeptide(L)'
;MAKSDKYLSIIIFLVVISAFSVVSGYQYVGDIFEKVINTVGVFSNYFVLIALFSVYKGTSLFSYKQLFLLAYITVLMTLISYIYPYFKYSEQDPTDLMSTFGFDIIINIFIFTILFKEARRERSKCDL
;
A
#
# COMPACT_ATOMS: atom_id res chain seq x y z
N MET A 1 14.80 21.55 -14.44
CA MET A 1 14.31 21.63 -13.04
C MET A 1 15.51 21.95 -12.16
N ALA A 2 15.46 22.97 -11.32
CA ALA A 2 16.58 23.25 -10.43
C ALA A 2 16.75 22.07 -9.46
N LYS A 3 17.99 21.78 -9.05
CA LYS A 3 18.27 20.68 -8.12
C LYS A 3 17.45 20.82 -6.83
N SER A 4 17.21 22.07 -6.40
CA SER A 4 16.35 22.41 -5.27
C SER A 4 14.90 21.92 -5.45
N ASP A 5 14.27 22.24 -6.57
CA ASP A 5 12.86 21.89 -6.84
C ASP A 5 12.63 20.37 -6.84
N LYS A 6 13.63 19.60 -7.32
CA LYS A 6 13.57 18.13 -7.34
C LYS A 6 13.47 17.55 -5.92
N TYR A 7 14.34 18.00 -5.00
CA TYR A 7 14.30 17.54 -3.61
C TYR A 7 13.08 18.07 -2.87
N LEU A 8 12.73 19.33 -3.09
CA LEU A 8 11.54 19.95 -2.52
C LEU A 8 10.27 19.17 -2.89
N SER A 9 10.15 18.73 -4.14
CA SER A 9 9.00 17.94 -4.59
C SER A 9 8.85 16.62 -3.83
N ILE A 10 9.97 15.92 -3.57
CA ILE A 10 9.96 14.66 -2.79
C ILE A 10 9.62 14.95 -1.33
N ILE A 11 10.17 16.01 -0.74
CA ILE A 11 9.88 16.39 0.65
C ILE A 11 8.40 16.74 0.80
N ILE A 12 7.85 17.56 -0.10
CA ILE A 12 6.42 17.90 -0.09
C ILE A 12 5.59 16.65 -0.23
N PHE A 13 5.92 15.75 -1.17
CA PHE A 13 5.23 14.49 -1.33
C PHE A 13 5.23 13.67 -0.02
N LEU A 14 6.38 13.47 0.61
CA LEU A 14 6.52 12.71 1.86
C LEU A 14 5.73 13.35 3.02
N VAL A 15 5.77 14.67 3.15
CA VAL A 15 5.03 15.39 4.19
C VAL A 15 3.52 15.25 3.97
N VAL A 16 3.05 15.43 2.74
CA VAL A 16 1.63 15.37 2.38
C VAL A 16 1.08 13.96 2.61
N ILE A 17 1.76 12.92 2.10
CA ILE A 17 1.28 11.54 2.32
C ILE A 17 1.30 11.18 3.80
N SER A 18 2.32 11.60 4.56
CA SER A 18 2.40 11.31 6.00
C SER A 18 1.26 11.98 6.75
N ALA A 19 0.96 13.24 6.44
CA ALA A 19 -0.15 13.97 7.03
C ALA A 19 -1.48 13.28 6.75
N PHE A 20 -1.76 12.92 5.48
CA PHE A 20 -3.00 12.23 5.13
C PHE A 20 -3.12 10.85 5.77
N SER A 21 -2.04 10.09 5.82
CA SER A 21 -2.00 8.79 6.48
C SER A 21 -2.28 8.88 7.97
N VAL A 22 -1.64 9.83 8.67
CA VAL A 22 -1.84 10.04 10.12
C VAL A 22 -3.26 10.51 10.42
N VAL A 23 -3.80 11.44 9.62
CA VAL A 23 -5.19 11.89 9.77
C VAL A 23 -6.17 10.74 9.56
N SER A 24 -5.96 9.91 8.54
CA SER A 24 -6.79 8.72 8.31
C SER A 24 -6.75 7.76 9.50
N GLY A 25 -5.56 7.45 10.03
CA GLY A 25 -5.42 6.63 11.22
C GLY A 25 -6.08 7.22 12.46
N TYR A 26 -5.94 8.53 12.67
CA TYR A 26 -6.56 9.22 13.81
C TYR A 26 -8.09 9.13 13.78
N GLN A 27 -8.68 9.31 12.58
CA GLN A 27 -10.12 9.25 12.33
C GLN A 27 -10.68 7.83 12.34
N TYR A 28 -9.84 6.80 12.18
CA TYR A 28 -10.28 5.42 12.21
C TYR A 28 -10.87 5.06 13.58
N VAL A 29 -12.05 4.42 13.57
CA VAL A 29 -12.74 3.95 14.77
C VAL A 29 -12.27 2.54 15.07
N GLY A 30 -11.47 2.41 16.11
CA GLY A 30 -10.84 1.16 16.52
C GLY A 30 -9.77 1.42 17.57
N ASP A 31 -9.09 0.36 18.00
CA ASP A 31 -7.99 0.48 18.95
C ASP A 31 -6.72 1.06 18.30
N ILE A 32 -5.68 1.26 19.12
CA ILE A 32 -4.42 1.85 18.66
C ILE A 32 -3.75 1.02 17.56
N PHE A 33 -3.88 -0.31 17.57
CA PHE A 33 -3.30 -1.16 16.53
C PHE A 33 -4.05 -0.99 15.22
N GLU A 34 -5.38 -0.94 15.24
CA GLU A 34 -6.19 -0.70 14.05
C GLU A 34 -5.89 0.67 13.43
N LYS A 35 -5.73 1.71 14.26
CA LYS A 35 -5.33 3.05 13.80
C LYS A 35 -3.94 3.05 13.14
N VAL A 36 -2.99 2.31 13.69
CA VAL A 36 -1.64 2.15 13.11
C VAL A 36 -1.71 1.37 11.79
N ILE A 37 -2.46 0.27 11.75
CA ILE A 37 -2.68 -0.53 10.53
C ILE A 37 -3.26 0.35 9.43
N ASN A 38 -4.29 1.15 9.73
CA ASN A 38 -4.89 2.07 8.77
C ASN A 38 -3.89 3.16 8.31
N THR A 39 -3.12 3.75 9.23
CA THR A 39 -2.08 4.75 8.91
C THR A 39 -1.06 4.18 7.92
N VAL A 40 -0.49 3.01 8.24
CA VAL A 40 0.51 2.34 7.40
C VAL A 40 -0.09 1.89 6.07
N GLY A 41 -1.34 1.43 6.10
CA GLY A 41 -2.10 1.01 4.92
C GLY A 41 -2.24 2.16 3.93
N VAL A 42 -2.79 3.29 4.37
CA VAL A 42 -2.92 4.50 3.54
C VAL A 42 -1.57 4.98 3.04
N PHE A 43 -0.54 5.00 3.89
CA PHE A 43 0.81 5.42 3.49
C PHE A 43 1.36 4.54 2.37
N SER A 44 1.28 3.22 2.52
CA SER A 44 1.74 2.26 1.51
C SER A 44 0.94 2.35 0.21
N ASN A 45 -0.37 2.58 0.30
CA ASN A 45 -1.26 2.70 -0.86
C ASN A 45 -0.87 3.85 -1.79
N TYR A 46 -0.37 4.98 -1.27
CA TYR A 46 0.14 6.05 -2.13
C TYR A 46 1.32 5.58 -3.01
N PHE A 47 2.25 4.80 -2.47
CA PHE A 47 3.35 4.25 -3.26
C PHE A 47 2.88 3.20 -4.26
N VAL A 48 1.91 2.37 -3.88
CA VAL A 48 1.29 1.38 -4.76
C VAL A 48 0.61 2.06 -5.95
N LEU A 49 -0.15 3.13 -5.72
CA LEU A 49 -0.78 3.92 -6.77
C LEU A 49 0.26 4.52 -7.74
N ILE A 50 1.36 5.06 -7.21
CA ILE A 50 2.45 5.59 -8.05
C ILE A 50 3.10 4.46 -8.87
N ALA A 51 3.31 3.29 -8.27
CA ALA A 51 3.89 2.14 -8.97
C ALA A 51 2.96 1.62 -10.09
N LEU A 52 1.65 1.51 -9.83
CA LEU A 52 0.67 1.15 -10.85
C LEU A 52 0.62 2.21 -11.97
N PHE A 53 0.67 3.49 -11.61
CA PHE A 53 0.71 4.57 -12.59
C PHE A 53 2.00 4.55 -13.42
N SER A 54 3.14 4.21 -12.82
CA SER A 54 4.41 4.09 -13.54
C SER A 54 4.38 2.92 -14.53
N VAL A 55 3.79 1.79 -14.13
CA VAL A 55 3.54 0.64 -15.04
C VAL A 55 2.66 1.06 -16.21
N TYR A 56 1.57 1.78 -15.95
CA TYR A 56 0.69 2.31 -17.00
C TYR A 56 1.43 3.23 -17.98
N LYS A 57 2.34 4.09 -17.48
CA LYS A 57 3.18 4.95 -18.32
C LYS A 57 4.33 4.21 -19.02
N GLY A 58 4.54 2.93 -18.73
CA GLY A 58 5.65 2.14 -19.27
C GLY A 58 7.02 2.57 -18.74
N THR A 59 7.07 3.33 -17.64
CA THR A 59 8.29 3.84 -17.01
C THR A 59 8.56 3.14 -15.70
N SER A 60 9.82 2.77 -15.45
CA SER A 60 10.22 2.24 -14.15
C SER A 60 10.67 3.38 -13.23
N LEU A 61 9.86 3.64 -12.18
CA LEU A 61 10.22 4.56 -11.10
C LEU A 61 10.82 3.83 -9.88
N PHE A 62 10.61 2.52 -9.80
CA PHE A 62 10.94 1.70 -8.66
C PHE A 62 11.85 0.54 -9.08
N SER A 63 12.85 0.24 -8.26
CA SER A 63 13.69 -0.93 -8.41
C SER A 63 12.90 -2.24 -8.20
N TYR A 64 13.45 -3.36 -8.68
CA TYR A 64 12.92 -4.71 -8.42
C TYR A 64 12.53 -4.94 -6.96
N LYS A 65 13.44 -4.59 -6.02
CA LYS A 65 13.21 -4.79 -4.58
C LYS A 65 12.04 -3.95 -4.07
N GLN A 66 11.90 -2.72 -4.55
CA GLN A 66 10.81 -1.82 -4.17
C GLN A 66 9.47 -2.31 -4.72
N LEU A 67 9.40 -2.71 -5.99
CA LEU A 67 8.18 -3.28 -6.59
C LEU A 67 7.75 -4.57 -5.90
N PHE A 68 8.72 -5.43 -5.58
CA PHE A 68 8.46 -6.66 -4.83
C PHE A 68 7.92 -6.35 -3.44
N LEU A 69 8.56 -5.44 -2.69
CA LEU A 69 8.07 -5.00 -1.38
C LEU A 69 6.63 -4.45 -1.47
N LEU A 70 6.36 -3.58 -2.44
CA LEU A 70 5.03 -2.99 -2.64
C LEU A 70 3.96 -4.04 -3.00
N ALA A 71 4.31 -5.07 -3.77
CA ALA A 71 3.38 -6.15 -4.07
C ALA A 71 3.01 -6.95 -2.81
N TYR A 72 3.97 -7.29 -1.97
CA TYR A 72 3.69 -8.07 -0.76
C TYR A 72 3.02 -7.25 0.35
N ILE A 73 3.42 -5.98 0.51
CA ILE A 73 2.86 -5.14 1.57
C ILE A 73 1.36 -4.90 1.37
N THR A 74 0.86 -4.78 0.13
CA THR A 74 -0.58 -4.61 -0.12
C THR A 74 -1.39 -5.81 0.35
N VAL A 75 -0.91 -7.02 0.04
CA VAL A 75 -1.57 -8.26 0.47
C VAL A 75 -1.49 -8.40 1.99
N LEU A 76 -0.31 -8.17 2.57
CA LEU A 76 -0.09 -8.26 4.02
C LEU A 76 -0.98 -7.27 4.79
N MET A 77 -1.00 -6.00 4.38
CA MET A 77 -1.80 -4.96 5.04
C MET A 77 -3.29 -5.28 4.96
N THR A 78 -3.76 -5.77 3.82
CA THR A 78 -5.15 -6.23 3.67
C THR A 78 -5.44 -7.37 4.63
N LEU A 79 -4.63 -8.42 4.65
CA LEU A 79 -4.84 -9.54 5.56
C LEU A 79 -4.84 -9.09 7.03
N ILE A 80 -3.88 -8.27 7.45
CA ILE A 80 -3.80 -7.76 8.82
C ILE A 80 -5.04 -6.91 9.16
N SER A 81 -5.50 -6.07 8.24
CA SER A 81 -6.66 -5.19 8.46
C SER A 81 -7.98 -5.94 8.67
N TYR A 82 -8.09 -7.17 8.17
CA TYR A 82 -9.27 -8.02 8.38
C TYR A 82 -9.07 -9.00 9.54
N ILE A 83 -7.92 -9.68 9.57
CA ILE A 83 -7.63 -10.73 10.55
C ILE A 83 -7.58 -10.15 11.98
N TYR A 84 -6.90 -9.01 12.17
CA TYR A 84 -6.76 -8.42 13.50
C TYR A 84 -8.11 -8.10 14.16
N PRO A 85 -9.00 -7.29 13.56
CA PRO A 85 -10.27 -6.95 14.20
C PRO A 85 -11.19 -8.17 14.32
N TYR A 86 -11.14 -9.14 13.39
CA TYR A 86 -11.91 -10.37 13.50
C TYR A 86 -11.59 -11.16 14.78
N PHE A 87 -10.31 -11.30 15.12
CA PHE A 87 -9.92 -11.95 16.37
C PHE A 87 -10.22 -11.07 17.58
N LYS A 88 -9.95 -9.76 17.48
CA LYS A 88 -10.16 -8.80 18.58
C LYS A 88 -11.61 -8.72 19.02
N TYR A 89 -12.55 -8.76 18.08
CA TYR A 89 -13.99 -8.64 18.31
C TYR A 89 -14.72 -9.99 18.17
N SER A 90 -14.01 -11.11 18.32
CA SER A 90 -14.58 -12.46 18.19
C SER A 90 -15.73 -12.75 19.16
N GLU A 91 -15.80 -12.03 20.28
CA GLU A 91 -16.88 -12.11 21.27
C GLU A 91 -18.17 -11.37 20.83
N GLN A 92 -18.13 -10.56 19.77
CA GLN A 92 -19.20 -9.64 19.35
C GLN A 92 -19.83 -9.99 17.99
N ASP A 93 -19.68 -11.24 17.52
CA ASP A 93 -20.04 -11.67 16.16
C ASP A 93 -19.44 -10.75 15.06
N PRO A 94 -18.14 -10.92 14.74
CA PRO A 94 -17.41 -10.01 13.84
C PRO A 94 -17.70 -10.25 12.34
N THR A 95 -18.79 -10.95 11.99
CA THR A 95 -19.06 -11.36 10.60
C THR A 95 -19.22 -10.18 9.65
N ASP A 96 -19.81 -9.06 10.11
CA ASP A 96 -19.93 -7.83 9.33
C ASP A 96 -18.58 -7.23 8.94
N LEU A 97 -17.53 -7.45 9.73
CA LEU A 97 -16.17 -6.99 9.44
C LEU A 97 -15.53 -7.74 8.26
N MET A 98 -16.10 -8.88 7.84
CA MET A 98 -15.65 -9.64 6.68
C MET A 98 -16.46 -9.35 5.41
N SER A 99 -17.49 -8.52 5.49
CA SER A 99 -18.44 -8.29 4.39
C SER A 99 -17.77 -7.85 3.08
N THR A 100 -16.68 -7.08 3.15
CA THR A 100 -15.91 -6.59 1.99
C THR A 100 -14.62 -7.35 1.70
N PHE A 101 -14.26 -8.34 2.52
CA PHE A 101 -12.98 -9.06 2.42
C PHE A 101 -12.75 -9.69 1.04
N GLY A 102 -13.79 -10.31 0.48
CA GLY A 102 -13.70 -10.96 -0.84
C GLY A 102 -13.35 -9.97 -1.96
N PHE A 103 -13.97 -8.79 -1.96
CA PHE A 103 -13.68 -7.75 -2.95
C PHE A 103 -12.26 -7.22 -2.80
N ASP A 104 -11.84 -6.94 -1.57
CA ASP A 104 -10.51 -6.41 -1.29
C ASP A 104 -9.41 -7.41 -1.67
N ILE A 105 -9.60 -8.70 -1.40
CA ILE A 105 -8.65 -9.74 -1.83
C ILE A 105 -8.56 -9.83 -3.35
N ILE A 106 -9.68 -9.78 -4.06
CA ILE A 106 -9.68 -9.81 -5.53
C ILE A 106 -8.89 -8.61 -6.09
N ILE A 107 -9.15 -7.40 -5.58
CA ILE A 107 -8.43 -6.20 -5.99
C ILE A 107 -6.93 -6.34 -5.69
N ASN A 108 -6.57 -6.84 -4.50
CA ASN A 108 -5.18 -7.06 -4.12
C ASN A 108 -4.48 -8.11 -4.99
N ILE A 109 -5.17 -9.15 -5.44
CA ILE A 109 -4.61 -10.15 -6.38
C ILE A 109 -4.25 -9.47 -7.70
N PHE A 110 -5.09 -8.57 -8.22
CA PHE A 110 -4.79 -7.82 -9.44
C PHE A 110 -3.58 -6.90 -9.25
N ILE A 111 -3.55 -6.13 -8.17
CA ILE A 111 -2.43 -5.24 -7.84
C ILE A 111 -1.14 -6.05 -7.71
N PHE A 112 -1.16 -7.13 -6.92
CA PHE A 112 -0.02 -8.03 -6.72
C PHE A 112 0.48 -8.56 -8.06
N THR A 113 -0.41 -9.07 -8.89
CA THR A 113 -0.05 -9.67 -10.19
C THR A 113 0.66 -8.66 -11.09
N ILE A 114 0.13 -7.43 -11.17
CA ILE A 114 0.72 -6.35 -11.99
C ILE A 114 2.10 -5.97 -11.46
N LEU A 115 2.21 -5.67 -10.16
CA LEU A 115 3.47 -5.23 -9.57
C LEU A 115 4.53 -6.33 -9.57
N PHE A 116 4.15 -7.59 -9.33
CA PHE A 116 5.05 -8.73 -9.36
C PHE A 116 5.59 -9.00 -10.77
N LYS A 117 4.75 -8.86 -11.80
CA LYS A 117 5.17 -8.98 -13.20
C LYS A 117 6.15 -7.88 -13.57
N GLU A 118 5.89 -6.63 -13.18
CA GLU A 118 6.83 -5.52 -13.45
C GLU A 118 8.13 -5.70 -12.67
N ALA A 119 8.08 -6.17 -11.41
CA ALA A 119 9.28 -6.48 -10.64
C ALA A 119 10.17 -7.47 -11.42
N ARG A 120 9.61 -8.57 -11.93
CA ARG A 120 10.38 -9.54 -12.74
C ARG A 120 10.98 -8.92 -13.99
N ARG A 121 10.22 -8.06 -14.69
CA ARG A 121 10.71 -7.34 -15.87
C ARG A 121 11.90 -6.43 -15.55
N GLU A 122 11.83 -5.69 -14.44
CA GLU A 122 12.92 -4.82 -13.99
C GLU A 122 14.17 -5.63 -13.63
N ARG A 123 14.02 -6.78 -12.98
CA ARG A 123 15.15 -7.67 -12.69
C ARG A 123 15.86 -8.12 -13.98
N SER A 124 15.09 -8.54 -14.99
CA SER A 124 15.66 -8.97 -16.27
C SER A 124 16.43 -7.87 -17.02
N LYS A 125 16.16 -6.58 -16.76
CA LYS A 125 16.94 -5.48 -17.33
C LYS A 125 18.28 -5.26 -16.62
N CYS A 126 18.41 -5.68 -15.37
CA CYS A 126 19.66 -5.55 -14.60
C CYS A 126 20.62 -6.73 -14.82
N ASP A 127 20.13 -7.86 -15.33
CA ASP A 127 20.91 -9.06 -15.62
C ASP A 127 21.51 -9.05 -17.06
N LEU A 128 21.32 -7.96 -17.81
CA LEU A 128 21.88 -7.68 -19.15
C LEU A 128 22.93 -6.57 -19.06
#